data_AF-A0A5E4R6H2-F1
#
_entry.id   AF-A0A5E4R6H2-F1
#
_cell.length_a   1.000
_cell.length_b   1.000
_cell.length_c   1.000
_cell.angle_alpha   90.00
_cell.angle_beta   90.00
_cell.angle_gamma   90.00
#
_symmetry.space_group_name_H-M   'P 1'
#
loop_
_entity.id
_entity.type
_entity.pdbx_description
1 polymer ?
#
loop_
_entity_poly.entity_id
_entity_poly.type
_entity_poly.pdbx_seq_one_letter_code
_entity_poly.pdbx_strand_id
1 'polypeptide(L)' 'MRVILLITVVLTCLASLAVGQSDVNACIAACPQNIAIVCGRVGKTISAYRNRCYLPCFHATFVANWPCKVTNDRKIL' A
#
# COMPACT_ATOMS: atom_id res chain seq x y z
N MET A 1 30.00 1.51 24.33
CA MET A 1 28.60 1.58 24.80
C MET A 1 27.65 2.24 23.80
N ARG A 2 27.96 3.41 23.22
CA ARG A 2 27.11 4.07 22.20
C ARG A 2 26.91 3.26 20.90
N VAL A 3 27.93 2.54 20.43
CA VAL A 3 27.87 1.73 19.20
C VAL A 3 26.97 0.50 19.34
N ILE A 4 27.03 -0.18 20.49
CA ILE A 4 26.21 -1.37 20.77
C ILE A 4 24.72 -1.01 20.81
N LEU A 5 24.38 0.16 21.37
CA LEU A 5 23.01 0.67 21.42
C LEU A 5 22.45 0.98 20.03
N LEU A 6 23.28 1.47 19.10
CA LEU A 6 22.86 1.77 17.73
C LEU A 6 22.59 0.48 16.94
N ILE A 7 23.42 -0.55 17.12
CA ILE A 7 23.26 -1.84 16.44
C ILE A 7 21.96 -2.53 16.86
N THR A 8 21.61 -2.51 18.16
CA THR A 8 20.38 -3.14 18.65
C THR A 8 19.12 -2.43 18.16
N VAL A 9 19.13 -1.10 18.07
CA VAL A 9 18.00 -0.30 17.53
C VAL A 9 17.77 -0.56 16.04
N VAL A 10 18.84 -0.71 15.26
CA VAL A 10 18.72 -1.03 13.82
C VAL A 10 18.12 -2.41 13.61
N LEU A 11 18.53 -3.41 14.41
CA LEU A 11 18.05 -4.78 14.27
C LEU A 11 16.56 -4.93 14.62
N THR A 12 16.07 -4.21 15.64
CA THR A 12 14.64 -4.23 16.01
C THR A 12 13.75 -3.50 15.01
N CYS A 13 14.25 -2.44 14.38
CA CYS A 13 13.55 -1.76 13.27
C CYS A 13 13.35 -2.70 12.07
N LEU A 14 14.39 -3.45 11.67
CA LEU A 14 14.30 -4.37 10.53
C LEU A 14 13.29 -5.51 10.75
N ALA A 15 13.20 -6.04 11.96
CA ALA A 15 12.19 -7.05 12.29
C ALA A 15 10.76 -6.52 12.11
N SER A 16 10.51 -5.26 12.50
CA SER A 16 9.19 -4.61 12.39
C SER A 16 8.72 -4.44 10.94
N LEU A 17 9.64 -4.16 10.01
CA LEU A 17 9.35 -4.03 8.58
C LEU A 17 8.94 -5.37 7.94
N ALA A 18 9.51 -6.49 8.41
CA ALA A 18 9.22 -7.82 7.86
C ALA A 18 7.81 -8.32 8.23
N VAL A 19 7.30 -7.94 9.40
CA VAL A 19 5.97 -8.38 9.86
C VAL A 19 4.86 -7.78 8.99
N GLY A 20 4.93 -6.48 8.69
CA GLY A 20 3.89 -5.79 7.90
C GLY A 20 3.81 -6.20 6.43
N GLN A 21 4.92 -6.66 5.82
CA GLN A 21 4.92 -7.11 4.42
C GLN A 21 4.24 -8.49 4.26
N SER A 22 4.30 -9.33 5.29
CA SER A 22 3.80 -10.70 5.26
C SER A 22 2.26 -10.75 5.20
N ASP A 23 1.59 -9.81 5.88
CA ASP A 23 0.13 -9.72 5.92
C ASP A 23 -0.48 -9.29 4.58
N VAL A 24 0.18 -8.36 3.88
CA VAL A 24 -0.29 -7.86 2.57
C VAL A 24 -0.26 -8.97 1.52
N ASN A 25 0.80 -9.78 1.49
CA ASN A 25 0.94 -10.84 0.49
C ASN A 25 -0.10 -11.97 0.71
N ALA A 26 -0.35 -12.33 1.97
CA ALA A 26 -1.39 -13.30 2.32
C ALA A 26 -2.79 -12.80 1.91
N CYS A 27 -3.07 -11.50 2.14
CA CYS A 27 -4.32 -10.89 1.71
C CYS A 27 -4.49 -10.90 0.18
N ILE A 28 -3.45 -10.56 -0.57
CA ILE A 28 -3.45 -10.60 -2.05
C ILE A 28 -3.69 -12.03 -2.56
N ALA A 29 -3.10 -13.03 -1.91
CA ALA A 29 -3.24 -14.43 -2.29
C ALA A 29 -4.69 -14.95 -2.13
N ALA A 30 -5.47 -14.39 -1.19
CA ALA A 30 -6.88 -14.74 -1.00
C ALA A 30 -7.81 -14.13 -2.06
N CYS A 31 -7.32 -13.16 -2.84
CA CYS A 31 -8.10 -12.47 -3.85
C CYS A 31 -8.07 -13.19 -5.21
N PRO A 32 -9.15 -13.08 -6.01
CA PRO A 32 -9.16 -13.64 -7.35
C PRO A 32 -8.13 -12.94 -8.24
N GLN A 33 -7.50 -13.71 -9.12
CA GLN A 33 -6.40 -13.25 -9.96
C GLN A 33 -6.87 -12.65 -11.31
N ASN A 34 -8.17 -12.41 -11.47
CA ASN A 34 -8.70 -11.71 -12.62
C ASN A 34 -8.30 -10.23 -12.58
N ILE A 35 -7.98 -9.68 -13.75
CA ILE A 35 -7.60 -8.28 -13.91
C ILE A 35 -8.86 -7.47 -14.18
N ALA A 36 -9.20 -6.58 -13.26
CA ALA A 36 -10.29 -5.62 -13.37
C ALA A 36 -9.83 -4.32 -12.72
N ILE A 37 -8.94 -3.60 -13.40
CA ILE A 37 -8.17 -2.50 -12.81
C ILE A 37 -9.12 -1.45 -12.21
N VAL A 38 -8.83 -1.05 -10.97
CA VAL A 38 -9.56 -0.01 -10.24
C VAL A 38 -8.60 1.01 -9.66
N CYS A 39 -9.16 2.13 -9.23
CA CYS A 39 -8.43 3.20 -8.60
C CYS A 39 -8.75 3.21 -7.12
N GLY A 40 -7.71 3.15 -6.29
CA GLY A 40 -7.79 3.20 -4.84
C GLY A 40 -7.07 4.42 -4.30
N ARG A 41 -7.54 4.95 -3.17
CA ARG A 41 -6.92 6.06 -2.46
C ARG A 41 -6.33 5.60 -1.14
N VAL A 42 -5.06 5.93 -0.90
CA VAL A 42 -4.40 5.79 0.40
C VAL A 42 -3.96 7.19 0.82
N GLY A 43 -4.54 7.72 1.89
CA GLY A 43 -4.34 9.13 2.27
C GLY A 43 -4.78 10.08 1.16
N LYS A 44 -3.85 10.85 0.60
CA LYS A 44 -4.10 11.80 -0.51
C LYS A 44 -3.73 11.23 -1.90
N THR A 45 -3.11 10.05 -1.95
CA THR A 45 -2.60 9.48 -3.20
C THR A 45 -3.62 8.53 -3.81
N ILE A 46 -3.86 8.66 -5.12
CA ILE A 46 -4.68 7.73 -5.89
C ILE A 46 -3.76 6.85 -6.74
N SER A 47 -3.88 5.53 -6.60
CA SER A 47 -3.08 4.54 -7.33
C SER A 47 -3.98 3.50 -8.01
N ALA A 48 -3.44 2.84 -9.03
CA ALA A 48 -4.11 1.73 -9.70
C ALA A 48 -3.90 0.41 -8.93
N TYR A 49 -4.97 -0.39 -8.82
CA TYR A 49 -4.95 -1.72 -8.22
C TYR A 49 -5.51 -2.73 -9.23
N ARG A 50 -4.97 -3.94 -9.23
CA ARG A 50 -5.30 -4.98 -10.23
C ARG A 50 -6.79 -5.34 -10.25
N ASN A 51 -7.42 -5.31 -9.08
CA ASN A 51 -8.86 -5.47 -8.91
C ASN A 51 -9.33 -4.87 -7.58
N ARG A 52 -10.66 -4.84 -7.39
CA ARG A 52 -11.30 -4.30 -6.18
C ARG A 52 -10.96 -5.06 -4.90
N CYS A 53 -10.62 -6.34 -4.99
CA CYS A 53 -10.29 -7.17 -3.84
C CYS A 53 -8.95 -6.75 -3.20
N TYR A 54 -8.00 -6.22 -3.98
CA TYR A 54 -6.72 -5.77 -3.43
C TYR A 54 -6.81 -4.51 -2.58
N LEU A 55 -7.85 -3.68 -2.74
CA LEU A 55 -7.98 -2.41 -2.03
C LEU A 55 -7.85 -2.54 -0.49
N PRO A 56 -8.61 -3.41 0.20
CA PRO A 56 -8.46 -3.60 1.65
C PRO A 56 -7.06 -4.07 2.07
N CYS A 57 -6.36 -4.87 1.24
CA CYS A 57 -5.01 -5.34 1.55
C CYS A 57 -3.98 -4.21 1.68
N PHE A 58 -4.25 -3.06 1.05
CA PHE A 58 -3.42 -1.87 1.12
C PHE A 58 -4.07 -0.72 1.90
N HIS A 59 -5.16 -1.00 2.64
CA HIS A 59 -5.98 0.00 3.31
C HIS A 59 -6.44 1.13 2.37
N ALA A 60 -6.66 0.80 1.10
CA ALA A 60 -7.08 1.73 0.08
C ALA A 60 -8.60 1.82 0.01
N THR A 61 -9.13 3.02 -0.19
CA THR A 61 -10.57 3.23 -0.44
C THR A 61 -10.83 3.26 -1.94
N PHE A 62 -11.89 2.60 -2.40
CA PHE A 62 -12.29 2.65 -3.82
C PHE A 62 -12.62 4.08 -4.24
N VAL A 63 -12.09 4.51 -5.40
CA VAL A 63 -12.36 5.81 -6.01
C VAL A 63 -13.20 5.65 -7.27
N ALA A 64 -12.73 4.82 -8.21
CA ALA A 64 -13.37 4.62 -9.51
C ALA A 64 -12.91 3.31 -10.14
N ASN A 65 -13.68 2.82 -11.11
CA ASN A 65 -13.16 1.87 -12.09
C ASN A 65 -12.16 2.60 -13.01
N TRP A 66 -11.21 1.86 -13.56
CA TRP A 66 -10.25 2.41 -14.52
C TRP A 66 -10.97 3.16 -15.67
N PRO A 67 -10.45 4.31 -16.15
CA PRO A 67 -9.16 4.95 -15.82
C PRO A 67 -9.15 5.75 -14.52
N CYS A 68 -7.97 5.83 -13.88
CA CYS A 68 -7.79 6.70 -12.74
C CYS A 68 -7.77 8.16 -13.19
N LYS A 69 -8.79 8.92 -12.78
CA LYS A 69 -8.72 10.37 -12.81
C LYS A 69 -7.65 10.79 -11.81
N VAL A 70 -6.44 11.01 -12.31
CA VAL A 70 -5.43 11.76 -11.56
C VAL A 70 -5.99 13.16 -11.39
N THR A 71 -6.59 13.45 -10.24
CA THR A 71 -6.82 14.83 -9.87
C THR A 71 -5.44 15.39 -9.62
N ASN A 72 -4.87 16.01 -10.64
CA ASN A 72 -3.74 16.90 -10.48
C ASN A 72 -4.30 18.08 -9.66
N ASP A 73 -4.43 17.91 -8.34
CA ASP A 73 -4.85 18.94 -7.39
C ASP A 73 -3.70 19.94 -7.17
N ARG A 74 -3.06 20.32 -8.28
CA ARG A 74 -2.28 21.52 -8.48
C ARG A 74 -2.87 22.27 -9.67
N LYS A 75 -4.17 22.58 -9.62
CA LYS A 75 -4.61 23.89 -10.11
C LYS A 75 -4.09 24.91 -9.10
N ILE A 76 -2.85 25.37 -9.33
CA ILE A 76 -2.44 26.69 -8.86
C ILE A 76 -3.36 27.64 -9.63
N LEU A 77 -4.38 28.16 -8.94
CA LEU A 77 -4.99 29.44 -9.28
C LEU A 77 -4.10 30.53 -8.70
#